data_AF-A0A965VBM2-F1
#
_entry.id   AF-A0A965VBM2-F1
#
_cell.length_a   1.000
_cell.length_b   1.000
_cell.length_c   1.000
_cell.angle_alpha   90.00
_cell.angle_beta   90.00
_cell.angle_gamma   90.00
#
_symmetry.space_group_name_H-M   'P 1'
#
loop_
_entity.id
_entity.type
_entity.pdbx_description
1 polymer ?
#
loop_
_entity_poly.entity_id
_entity_poly.type
_entity_poly.pdbx_seq_one_letter_code
_entity_poly.pdbx_strand_id
1 'polypeptide(L)'
;LAGDTFDWLVTDLWCGAVRPWQAGRRARAARRAVATRTLWAARRVMGHLARWVRRGVPVSAADRRGRPDWTARHTVPVRLTLLAGDRDSWLAEVAVPTRRHPFGAGIRWSDGVLAVRHGHDLDPACHGAAGMVAGPDGRSPTLSESVAVDLLVPFAVAMRAEQATWRVVRPLIRLLATSRTVDMPTRLARWAAAAEGGGAADVLHGSIEPAWRRAVEAWFETTRCSVPDCAVEFDAVEALAPALGAALERVADTESAALLPRLACAADHESARHLLGHRSGECRLQDTARGGEEDMPAISLPPAGDEPAAVVVRVDEGGRTCLEHLSSVTGAPAVITIDRPEARWTAGGRVVDAA
;
A
#
# COMPACT_ATOMS: atom_id res chain seq x y z
N LEU A 1 7.61 12.25 14.36
CA LEU A 1 7.23 12.14 12.93
C LEU A 1 6.21 11.03 12.89
N ALA A 2 5.04 11.24 12.32
CA ALA A 2 4.28 10.15 11.72
C ALA A 2 4.35 10.49 10.23
N GLY A 3 4.62 9.49 9.38
CA GLY A 3 4.66 9.63 7.93
C GLY A 3 3.28 9.95 7.39
N ASP A 4 2.88 9.38 6.27
CA ASP A 4 1.54 9.59 5.72
C ASP A 4 0.42 9.28 6.75
N THR A 5 -0.84 9.62 6.44
CA THR A 5 -1.98 9.63 7.39
C THR A 5 -2.09 8.37 8.29
N PHE A 6 -1.55 7.23 7.86
CA PHE A 6 -1.44 5.98 8.63
C PHE A 6 -0.06 5.29 8.60
N ASP A 7 1.07 6.00 8.51
CA ASP A 7 2.39 5.37 8.69
C ASP A 7 2.71 5.20 10.19
N TRP A 8 2.73 3.95 10.66
CA TRP A 8 2.99 3.60 12.06
C TRP A 8 4.42 3.11 12.30
N LEU A 9 5.22 2.97 11.25
CA LEU A 9 6.61 2.51 11.32
C LEU A 9 7.58 3.68 11.46
N VAL A 10 7.33 4.82 10.83
CA VAL A 10 8.24 5.97 10.89
C VAL A 10 7.87 6.89 12.05
N THR A 11 8.26 6.51 13.27
CA THR A 11 8.03 7.27 14.50
C THR A 11 9.17 7.15 15.52
N ASP A 12 9.39 8.22 16.29
CA ASP A 12 10.46 8.28 17.31
C ASP A 12 10.19 7.39 18.52
N LEU A 13 8.96 6.87 18.66
CA LEU A 13 8.63 5.87 19.67
C LEU A 13 9.45 4.57 19.49
N TRP A 14 9.91 4.27 18.27
CA TRP A 14 10.70 3.07 18.00
C TRP A 14 12.20 3.22 18.21
N CYS A 15 12.70 4.43 18.49
CA CYS A 15 14.11 4.64 18.84
C CYS A 15 14.49 4.01 20.20
N GLY A 16 13.52 3.61 21.02
CA GLY A 16 13.76 2.94 22.29
C GLY A 16 14.14 1.47 22.14
N ALA A 17 14.09 0.71 23.23
CA ALA A 17 14.35 -0.74 23.23
C ALA A 17 13.20 -1.60 22.69
N VAL A 18 12.05 -0.99 22.39
CA VAL A 18 10.82 -1.68 21.97
C VAL A 18 10.72 -1.61 20.45
N ARG A 19 10.43 -2.73 19.82
CA ARG A 19 10.19 -2.83 18.38
C ARG A 19 8.75 -3.24 18.07
N PRO A 20 8.24 -2.86 16.89
CA PRO A 20 6.86 -3.17 16.53
C PRO A 20 6.56 -4.66 16.39
N TRP A 21 7.52 -5.45 15.90
CA TRP A 21 7.43 -6.91 15.72
C TRP A 21 7.64 -7.72 17.02
N GLN A 22 8.00 -7.07 18.13
CA GLN A 22 8.14 -7.74 19.42
C GLN A 22 6.77 -8.09 20.04
N ALA A 23 6.75 -9.20 20.78
CA ALA A 23 5.62 -9.61 21.57
C ALA A 23 5.54 -8.90 22.94
N GLY A 24 4.52 -9.25 23.73
CA GLY A 24 4.38 -8.82 25.11
C GLY A 24 3.65 -7.49 25.34
N ARG A 25 3.41 -7.19 26.62
CA ARG A 25 2.58 -6.05 27.06
C ARG A 25 3.18 -4.70 26.67
N ARG A 26 4.50 -4.57 26.75
CA ARG A 26 5.23 -3.32 26.46
C ARG A 26 5.14 -2.94 24.98
N ALA A 27 5.40 -3.90 24.08
CA ALA A 27 5.26 -3.69 22.64
C ALA A 27 3.82 -3.36 22.23
N ARG A 28 2.83 -4.09 22.78
CA ARG A 28 1.40 -3.79 22.56
C ARG A 28 1.01 -2.38 23.05
N ALA A 29 1.51 -1.94 24.19
CA ALA A 29 1.26 -0.58 24.70
C ALA A 29 1.87 0.48 23.77
N ALA A 30 3.09 0.26 23.26
CA ALA A 30 3.73 1.15 22.29
C ALA A 30 2.94 1.22 20.98
N ARG A 31 2.53 0.09 20.40
CA ARG A 31 1.67 0.03 19.19
C ARG A 31 0.37 0.80 19.37
N ARG A 32 -0.32 0.63 20.51
CA ARG A 32 -1.53 1.41 20.85
C ARG A 32 -1.26 2.90 20.98
N ALA A 33 -0.13 3.29 21.54
CA ALA A 33 0.26 4.70 21.67
C ALA A 33 0.50 5.34 20.28
N VAL A 34 1.19 4.64 19.38
CA VAL A 34 1.36 5.07 17.98
C VAL A 34 0.01 5.21 17.31
N ALA A 35 -0.81 4.15 17.32
CA ALA A 35 -2.13 4.16 16.68
C ALA A 35 -3.04 5.28 17.21
N THR A 36 -3.07 5.50 18.53
CA THR A 36 -3.86 6.58 19.14
C THR A 36 -3.41 7.95 18.67
N ARG A 37 -2.09 8.20 18.63
CA ARG A 37 -1.53 9.48 18.14
C ARG A 37 -1.85 9.70 16.66
N THR A 38 -1.70 8.67 15.85
CA THR A 38 -1.98 8.72 14.40
C THR A 38 -3.47 8.94 14.12
N LEU A 39 -4.36 8.17 14.76
CA LEU A 39 -5.81 8.35 14.64
C LEU A 39 -6.27 9.73 15.13
N TRP A 40 -5.65 10.26 16.19
CA TRP A 40 -5.93 11.62 16.66
C TRP A 40 -5.48 12.68 15.66
N ALA A 41 -4.31 12.52 15.04
CA ALA A 41 -3.85 13.39 13.96
C ALA A 41 -4.80 13.33 12.74
N ALA A 42 -5.28 12.13 12.42
CA ALA A 42 -6.24 11.86 11.34
C ALA A 42 -7.72 12.16 11.71
N ARG A 43 -8.01 12.73 12.89
CA ARG A 43 -9.39 12.86 13.42
C ARG A 43 -10.39 13.53 12.48
N ARG A 44 -9.91 14.45 11.62
CA ARG A 44 -10.76 15.11 10.62
C ARG A 44 -11.22 14.10 9.56
N VAL A 45 -10.27 13.41 8.93
CA VAL A 45 -10.53 12.35 7.94
C VAL A 45 -11.43 11.28 8.55
N MET A 46 -11.06 10.77 9.74
CA MET A 46 -11.85 9.75 10.45
C MET A 46 -13.27 10.23 10.81
N GLY A 47 -13.42 11.51 11.12
CA GLY A 47 -14.72 12.13 11.39
C GLY A 47 -15.62 12.20 10.15
N HIS A 48 -15.04 12.44 8.96
CA HIS A 48 -15.76 12.40 7.68
C HIS A 48 -16.20 10.97 7.35
N LEU A 49 -15.29 9.99 7.43
CA LEU A 49 -15.62 8.58 7.19
C LEU A 49 -16.70 8.08 8.15
N ALA A 50 -16.58 8.40 9.44
CA ALA A 50 -17.60 8.05 10.43
C ALA A 50 -18.95 8.73 10.16
N ARG A 51 -18.96 9.91 9.52
CA ARG A 51 -20.20 10.58 9.10
C ARG A 51 -20.85 9.84 7.95
N TRP A 52 -20.08 9.41 6.94
CA TRP A 52 -20.60 8.60 5.84
C TRP A 52 -21.20 7.29 6.33
N VAL A 53 -20.51 6.56 7.21
CA VAL A 53 -21.07 5.32 7.77
C VAL A 53 -22.38 5.56 8.53
N ARG A 54 -22.50 6.66 9.28
CA ARG A 54 -23.71 6.96 10.06
C ARG A 54 -24.87 7.52 9.24
N ARG A 55 -24.57 8.31 8.21
CA ARG A 55 -25.57 9.06 7.45
C ARG A 55 -25.81 8.50 6.06
N GLY A 56 -25.00 7.57 5.58
CA GLY A 56 -24.93 7.19 4.18
C GLY A 56 -24.20 8.21 3.30
N VAL A 57 -24.07 7.86 2.04
CA VAL A 57 -23.50 8.72 0.98
C VAL A 57 -24.64 9.15 0.05
N PRO A 58 -24.77 10.46 -0.25
CA PRO A 58 -25.75 10.92 -1.23
C PRO A 58 -25.31 10.50 -2.62
N VAL A 59 -26.20 9.84 -3.35
CA VAL A 59 -26.01 9.48 -4.76
C VAL A 59 -27.18 9.99 -5.59
N SER A 60 -26.94 10.25 -6.87
CA SER A 60 -27.99 10.65 -7.81
C SER A 60 -28.99 9.50 -7.97
N ALA A 61 -30.28 9.82 -7.97
CA ALA A 61 -31.30 8.86 -8.31
C ALA A 61 -31.22 8.52 -9.81
N ALA A 62 -31.62 7.30 -10.16
CA ALA A 62 -31.84 6.94 -11.55
C ALA A 62 -33.17 7.56 -12.04
N ASP A 63 -33.14 8.23 -13.19
CA ASP A 63 -34.36 8.63 -13.89
C ASP A 63 -35.08 7.40 -14.47
N ARG A 64 -36.22 7.62 -15.15
CA ARG A 64 -37.00 6.55 -15.79
C ARG A 64 -36.24 5.76 -16.87
N ARG A 65 -35.05 6.23 -17.29
CA ARG A 65 -34.18 5.63 -18.30
C ARG A 65 -32.87 5.09 -17.68
N GLY A 66 -32.76 5.04 -16.36
CA GLY A 66 -31.57 4.57 -15.66
C GLY A 66 -30.42 5.58 -15.64
N ARG A 67 -30.64 6.84 -16.01
CA ARG A 67 -29.59 7.87 -16.05
C ARG A 67 -29.49 8.61 -14.72
N PRO A 68 -28.30 9.10 -14.31
CA PRO A 68 -28.17 9.92 -13.11
C PRO A 68 -28.99 11.22 -13.22
N ASP A 69 -30.01 11.38 -12.39
CA ASP A 69 -30.71 12.65 -12.17
C ASP A 69 -29.99 13.42 -11.06
N TRP A 70 -29.25 14.47 -11.42
CA TRP A 70 -28.49 15.29 -10.48
C TRP A 70 -29.36 16.15 -9.57
N THR A 71 -30.64 16.32 -9.91
CA THR A 71 -31.62 17.09 -9.14
C THR A 71 -32.32 16.25 -8.08
N ALA A 72 -32.42 14.93 -8.31
CA ALA A 72 -32.97 13.97 -7.36
C ALA A 72 -31.85 13.19 -6.68
N ARG A 73 -31.68 13.35 -5.37
CA ARG A 73 -30.68 12.60 -4.58
C ARG A 73 -31.34 11.69 -3.57
N HIS A 74 -30.82 10.49 -3.44
CA HIS A 74 -31.15 9.59 -2.34
C HIS A 74 -29.87 9.24 -1.57
N THR A 75 -30.05 8.74 -0.36
CA THR A 75 -28.94 8.45 0.55
C THR A 75 -28.78 6.95 0.68
N VAL A 76 -27.61 6.44 0.30
CA VAL A 76 -27.29 5.01 0.32
C VAL A 76 -26.48 4.69 1.59
N PRO A 77 -26.86 3.69 2.39
CA PRO A 77 -26.07 3.27 3.54
C PRO A 77 -24.73 2.70 3.08
N VAL A 78 -23.65 3.06 3.77
CA VAL A 78 -22.31 2.55 3.46
C VAL A 78 -21.69 1.88 4.68
N ARG A 79 -20.95 0.80 4.44
CA ARG A 79 -20.07 0.19 5.44
C ARG A 79 -18.63 0.47 5.05
N LEU A 80 -17.81 0.79 6.04
CA LEU A 80 -16.39 1.04 5.85
C LEU A 80 -15.60 -0.04 6.60
N THR A 81 -14.61 -0.60 5.94
CA THR A 81 -13.59 -1.47 6.54
C THR A 81 -12.24 -0.84 6.23
N LEU A 82 -11.44 -0.57 7.26
CA LEU A 82 -10.06 -0.17 7.05
C LEU A 82 -9.22 -1.43 6.82
N LEU A 83 -8.42 -1.43 5.76
CA LEU A 83 -7.49 -2.51 5.50
C LEU A 83 -6.14 -2.14 6.09
N ALA A 84 -5.53 -3.04 6.86
CA ALA A 84 -4.19 -2.88 7.42
C ALA A 84 -3.14 -3.09 6.32
N GLY A 85 -2.32 -2.09 6.07
CA GLY A 85 -1.18 -2.12 5.17
C GLY A 85 0.11 -2.62 5.83
N ASP A 86 1.21 -2.60 5.10
CA ASP A 86 2.55 -2.93 5.59
C ASP A 86 3.02 -1.96 6.67
N ARG A 87 2.66 -0.68 6.52
CA ARG A 87 3.06 0.40 7.45
C ARG A 87 2.18 0.49 8.70
N ASP A 88 1.05 -0.19 8.73
CA ASP A 88 0.08 -0.22 9.83
C ASP A 88 -0.51 -1.62 10.05
N SER A 89 0.32 -2.65 9.93
CA SER A 89 -0.09 -4.07 9.95
C SER A 89 -0.86 -4.50 11.23
N TRP A 90 -0.71 -3.77 12.34
CA TRP A 90 -1.47 -3.97 13.57
C TRP A 90 -2.76 -3.16 13.67
N LEU A 91 -3.25 -2.55 12.57
CA LEU A 91 -4.48 -1.76 12.57
C LEU A 91 -5.68 -2.57 13.07
N ALA A 92 -5.77 -3.82 12.66
CA ALA A 92 -6.80 -4.75 13.13
C ALA A 92 -6.72 -5.02 14.65
N GLU A 93 -5.55 -4.96 15.28
CA GLU A 93 -5.40 -5.17 16.74
C GLU A 93 -5.91 -3.97 17.55
N VAL A 94 -5.90 -2.77 16.97
CA VAL A 94 -6.13 -1.51 17.69
C VAL A 94 -7.44 -0.82 17.30
N ALA A 95 -7.94 -1.04 16.08
CA ALA A 95 -9.16 -0.42 15.58
C ALA A 95 -10.38 -1.33 15.84
N VAL A 96 -10.86 -1.31 17.08
CA VAL A 96 -12.14 -1.91 17.46
C VAL A 96 -13.27 -0.93 17.12
N PRO A 97 -14.36 -1.38 16.45
CA PRO A 97 -15.52 -0.54 16.20
C PRO A 97 -16.08 0.08 17.49
N THR A 98 -16.36 1.39 17.45
CA THR A 98 -17.00 2.13 18.55
C THR A 98 -18.08 3.05 18.00
N ARG A 99 -18.90 3.66 18.87
CA ARG A 99 -19.85 4.71 18.44
C ARG A 99 -19.16 5.90 17.72
N ARG A 100 -17.91 6.20 18.10
CA ARG A 100 -17.12 7.29 17.49
C ARG A 100 -16.53 6.87 16.14
N HIS A 101 -16.04 5.63 16.05
CA HIS A 101 -15.45 5.01 14.86
C HIS A 101 -16.24 3.76 14.48
N PRO A 102 -17.36 3.89 13.73
CA PRO A 102 -18.32 2.82 13.50
C PRO A 102 -17.89 1.81 12.41
N PHE A 103 -16.58 1.69 12.17
CA PHE A 103 -16.01 0.86 11.10
C PHE A 103 -15.01 -0.12 11.69
N GLY A 104 -14.90 -1.27 11.03
CA GLY A 104 -13.95 -2.32 11.39
C GLY A 104 -12.60 -2.09 10.74
N ALA A 105 -11.62 -2.87 11.20
CA ALA A 105 -10.34 -3.03 10.52
C ALA A 105 -10.02 -4.51 10.31
N GLY A 106 -9.29 -4.82 9.25
CA GLY A 106 -8.84 -6.16 8.94
C GLY A 106 -7.66 -6.14 7.99
N ILE A 107 -7.03 -7.28 7.76
CA ILE A 107 -5.94 -7.44 6.77
C ILE A 107 -6.47 -7.68 5.35
N ARG A 108 -7.73 -8.11 5.24
CA ARG A 108 -8.43 -8.36 3.97
C ARG A 108 -9.91 -8.09 4.15
N TRP A 109 -10.59 -7.75 3.06
CA TRP A 109 -12.05 -7.74 2.99
C TRP A 109 -12.50 -8.77 1.95
N SER A 110 -13.58 -9.50 2.23
CA SER A 110 -14.18 -10.41 1.26
C SER A 110 -15.65 -10.65 1.55
N ASP A 111 -16.45 -10.85 0.51
CA ASP A 111 -17.86 -11.26 0.55
C ASP A 111 -18.07 -12.72 0.11
N GLY A 112 -16.98 -13.47 -0.10
CA GLY A 112 -17.00 -14.84 -0.61
C GLY A 112 -16.88 -14.95 -2.14
N VAL A 113 -17.06 -13.85 -2.87
CA VAL A 113 -16.91 -13.78 -4.34
C VAL A 113 -15.73 -12.88 -4.71
N LEU A 114 -15.68 -11.68 -4.14
CA LEU A 114 -14.59 -10.73 -4.27
C LEU A 114 -13.73 -10.76 -3.00
N ALA A 115 -12.44 -10.55 -3.16
CA ALA A 115 -11.52 -10.29 -2.05
C ALA A 115 -10.66 -9.08 -2.37
N VAL A 116 -10.58 -8.14 -1.43
CA VAL A 116 -9.71 -6.96 -1.49
C VAL A 116 -8.59 -7.16 -0.47
N ARG A 117 -7.36 -7.01 -0.95
CA ARG A 117 -6.12 -7.11 -0.19
C ARG A 117 -5.26 -5.90 -0.54
N HIS A 118 -4.36 -5.52 0.35
CA HIS A 118 -3.39 -4.48 0.02
C HIS A 118 -2.29 -5.02 -0.87
N GLY A 119 -1.75 -4.16 -1.75
CA GLY A 119 -0.67 -4.53 -2.66
C GLY A 119 0.61 -5.03 -1.96
N HIS A 120 0.85 -4.62 -0.71
CA HIS A 120 2.00 -5.08 0.06
C HIS A 120 1.98 -6.59 0.37
N ASP A 121 0.81 -7.24 0.32
CA ASP A 121 0.72 -8.70 0.45
C ASP A 121 1.51 -9.43 -0.65
N LEU A 122 1.76 -8.73 -1.76
CA LEU A 122 2.51 -9.21 -2.93
C LEU A 122 3.93 -8.63 -3.00
N ASP A 123 4.34 -7.79 -2.06
CA ASP A 123 5.69 -7.22 -2.01
C ASP A 123 6.61 -8.13 -1.18
N PRO A 124 7.66 -8.75 -1.74
CA PRO A 124 8.57 -9.63 -1.00
C PRO A 124 9.31 -8.96 0.16
N ALA A 125 9.49 -7.63 0.11
CA ALA A 125 10.09 -6.88 1.19
C ALA A 125 9.12 -6.73 2.39
N CYS A 126 7.83 -6.95 2.15
CA CYS A 126 6.76 -6.97 3.14
C CYS A 126 6.25 -8.40 3.42
N HIS A 127 6.63 -9.37 2.59
CA HIS A 127 6.17 -10.75 2.65
C HIS A 127 6.96 -11.52 3.70
N GLY A 128 6.23 -12.20 4.59
CA GLY A 128 6.77 -12.83 5.79
C GLY A 128 6.03 -12.34 7.02
N ALA A 129 4.85 -12.90 7.29
CA ALA A 129 4.15 -12.72 8.55
C ALA A 129 3.71 -11.29 8.93
N ALA A 130 3.63 -10.33 7.99
CA ALA A 130 2.96 -9.05 8.23
C ALA A 130 1.49 -9.31 8.65
N GLY A 131 1.12 -8.89 9.86
CA GLY A 131 -0.20 -9.15 10.43
C GLY A 131 -0.42 -10.56 11.03
N MET A 132 0.57 -11.47 10.98
CA MET A 132 0.49 -12.70 11.78
C MET A 132 0.72 -12.37 13.26
N VAL A 133 -0.05 -13.03 14.13
CA VAL A 133 0.11 -12.90 15.57
C VAL A 133 1.53 -13.34 15.92
N ALA A 134 2.34 -12.39 16.35
CA ALA A 134 3.67 -12.66 16.82
C ALA A 134 3.60 -13.77 17.89
N GLY A 135 4.47 -14.77 17.78
CA GLY A 135 4.57 -15.83 18.79
C GLY A 135 4.88 -15.26 20.18
N PRO A 136 4.95 -16.10 21.22
CA PRO A 136 5.28 -15.63 22.57
C PRO A 136 6.57 -14.77 22.61
N ASP A 137 7.51 -15.04 21.71
CA ASP A 137 8.81 -14.34 21.61
C ASP A 137 8.83 -13.20 20.58
N GLY A 138 7.78 -13.02 19.79
CA GLY A 138 7.75 -12.07 18.68
C GLY A 138 7.70 -12.74 17.31
N ARG A 139 8.06 -11.97 16.28
CA ARG A 139 8.44 -12.47 14.95
C ARG A 139 9.65 -11.70 14.43
N SER A 140 10.33 -12.21 13.42
CA SER A 140 11.32 -11.44 12.68
C SER A 140 10.63 -10.22 12.03
N PRO A 141 11.34 -9.07 11.91
CA PRO A 141 10.86 -7.95 11.10
C PRO A 141 10.80 -8.37 9.63
N THR A 142 9.88 -7.76 8.87
CA THR A 142 10.02 -7.77 7.41
C THR A 142 11.16 -6.83 7.01
N LEU A 143 11.70 -6.98 5.81
CA LEU A 143 12.72 -6.07 5.28
C LEU A 143 12.23 -4.60 5.32
N SER A 144 10.98 -4.35 4.91
CA SER A 144 10.38 -3.01 4.92
C SER A 144 10.21 -2.43 6.33
N GLU A 145 9.94 -3.27 7.33
CA GLU A 145 9.87 -2.85 8.73
C GLU A 145 11.25 -2.52 9.29
N SER A 146 12.25 -3.37 9.02
CA SER A 146 13.62 -3.13 9.44
C SER A 146 14.17 -1.85 8.83
N VAL A 147 13.97 -1.63 7.53
CA VAL A 147 14.40 -0.39 6.86
C VAL A 147 13.69 0.84 7.44
N ALA A 148 12.39 0.78 7.72
CA ALA A 148 11.70 1.94 8.31
C ALA A 148 12.15 2.22 9.75
N VAL A 149 12.23 1.18 10.58
CA VAL A 149 12.40 1.33 12.03
C VAL A 149 13.87 1.39 12.45
N ASP A 150 14.74 0.59 11.84
CA ASP A 150 16.15 0.49 12.23
C ASP A 150 17.08 1.34 11.35
N LEU A 151 16.65 1.75 10.16
CA LEU A 151 17.39 2.70 9.31
C LEU A 151 16.78 4.11 9.30
N LEU A 152 15.56 4.26 8.76
CA LEU A 152 14.99 5.60 8.49
C LEU A 152 14.69 6.39 9.77
N VAL A 153 14.16 5.75 10.81
CA VAL A 153 13.83 6.41 12.08
C VAL A 153 15.09 6.95 12.78
N PRO A 154 16.16 6.17 13.01
CA PRO A 154 17.41 6.69 13.58
C PRO A 154 18.02 7.82 12.75
N PHE A 155 18.05 7.67 11.43
CA PHE A 155 18.53 8.73 10.52
C PHE A 155 17.71 10.02 10.69
N ALA A 156 16.38 9.92 10.68
CA ALA A 156 15.50 11.07 10.85
C ALA A 156 15.67 11.77 12.20
N VAL A 157 15.90 10.99 13.28
CA VAL A 157 16.14 11.54 14.62
C VAL A 157 17.49 12.23 14.69
N ALA A 158 18.55 11.67 14.09
CA ALA A 158 19.86 12.31 14.04
C ALA A 158 19.79 13.67 13.32
N MET A 159 19.10 13.73 12.18
CA MET A 159 18.96 14.97 11.41
C MET A 159 18.04 16.02 12.05
N ARG A 160 17.11 15.60 12.92
CA ARG A 160 16.20 16.51 13.62
C ARG A 160 16.93 17.43 14.62
N ALA A 161 18.12 17.04 15.09
CA ALA A 161 18.91 17.83 16.03
C ALA A 161 19.39 19.18 15.44
N GLU A 162 19.53 19.27 14.12
CA GLU A 162 20.03 20.46 13.43
C GLU A 162 18.93 21.09 12.58
N GLN A 163 18.43 22.27 12.98
CA GLN A 163 17.24 22.86 12.34
C GLN A 163 17.40 23.17 10.85
N ALA A 164 18.60 23.59 10.42
CA ALA A 164 18.89 23.88 9.01
C ALA A 164 18.87 22.58 8.17
N THR A 165 19.61 21.57 8.60
CA THR A 165 19.65 20.22 8.02
C THR A 165 18.25 19.59 7.98
N TRP A 166 17.49 19.72 9.06
CA TRP A 166 16.13 19.19 9.19
C TRP A 166 15.17 19.73 8.12
N ARG A 167 15.25 21.02 7.77
CA ARG A 167 14.38 21.61 6.72
C ARG A 167 14.63 20.97 5.36
N VAL A 168 15.89 20.64 5.07
CA VAL A 168 16.32 20.03 3.80
C VAL A 168 15.96 18.54 3.77
N VAL A 169 16.19 17.81 4.87
CA VAL A 169 16.01 16.35 4.91
C VAL A 169 14.57 15.91 5.17
N ARG A 170 13.73 16.76 5.77
CA ARG A 170 12.35 16.37 6.13
C ARG A 170 11.51 15.94 4.91
N PRO A 171 11.55 16.64 3.75
CA PRO A 171 10.90 16.16 2.54
C PRO A 171 11.44 14.80 2.06
N LEU A 172 12.75 14.58 2.15
CA LEU A 172 13.36 13.29 1.82
C LEU A 172 12.84 12.17 2.72
N ILE A 173 12.84 12.36 4.04
CA ILE A 173 12.35 11.34 4.98
C ILE A 173 10.89 10.98 4.69
N ARG A 174 10.05 11.98 4.35
CA ARG A 174 8.66 11.72 3.92
C ARG A 174 8.60 10.91 2.64
N LEU A 175 9.40 11.28 1.65
CA LEU A 175 9.49 10.55 0.38
C LEU A 175 9.86 9.08 0.63
N LEU A 176 10.90 8.82 1.42
CA LEU A 176 11.37 7.46 1.72
C LEU A 176 10.34 6.68 2.53
N ALA A 177 9.74 7.29 3.55
CA ALA A 177 8.70 6.66 4.38
C ALA A 177 7.53 6.11 3.54
N THR A 178 7.16 6.78 2.45
CA THR A 178 6.09 6.35 1.54
C THR A 178 6.57 5.52 0.35
N SER A 179 7.87 5.21 0.28
CA SER A 179 8.45 4.45 -0.84
C SER A 179 8.46 2.96 -0.55
N ARG A 180 8.36 2.15 -1.61
CA ARG A 180 8.75 0.74 -1.54
C ARG A 180 10.23 0.69 -1.22
N THR A 181 10.61 -0.28 -0.41
CA THR A 181 11.99 -0.45 0.07
C THR A 181 12.98 -0.58 -1.10
N VAL A 182 12.59 -1.31 -2.13
CA VAL A 182 13.39 -1.48 -3.37
C VAL A 182 13.53 -0.21 -4.20
N ASP A 183 12.62 0.76 -4.07
CA ASP A 183 12.67 2.02 -4.82
C ASP A 183 13.51 3.10 -4.11
N MET A 184 13.86 2.90 -2.83
CA MET A 184 14.54 3.91 -2.02
C MET A 184 15.88 4.37 -2.61
N PRO A 185 16.79 3.50 -3.09
CA PRO A 185 18.06 3.94 -3.69
C PRO A 185 17.85 4.92 -4.85
N THR A 186 16.96 4.60 -5.79
CA THR A 186 16.64 5.47 -6.94
C THR A 186 16.06 6.81 -6.51
N ARG A 187 15.18 6.81 -5.49
CA ARG A 187 14.56 8.03 -4.97
C ARG A 187 15.55 8.92 -4.22
N LEU A 188 16.46 8.32 -3.47
CA LEU A 188 17.59 9.01 -2.83
C LEU A 188 18.48 9.68 -3.88
N ALA A 189 18.91 8.93 -4.90
CA ALA A 189 19.77 9.45 -5.96
C ALA A 189 19.12 10.62 -6.73
N ARG A 190 17.84 10.49 -7.09
CA ARG A 190 17.08 11.58 -7.73
C ARG A 190 16.96 12.81 -6.83
N TRP A 191 16.71 12.60 -5.54
CA TRP A 191 16.63 13.70 -4.58
C TRP A 191 17.99 14.38 -4.40
N ALA A 192 19.08 13.62 -4.32
CA ALA A 192 20.44 14.13 -4.20
C ALA A 192 20.80 15.02 -5.40
N ALA A 193 20.57 14.53 -6.63
CA ALA A 193 20.79 15.30 -7.86
C ALA A 193 19.99 16.62 -7.87
N ALA A 194 18.75 16.61 -7.40
CA ALA A 194 17.94 17.81 -7.28
C ALA A 194 18.45 18.78 -6.18
N ALA A 195 18.93 18.24 -5.05
CA ALA A 195 19.51 19.03 -3.97
C ALA A 195 20.81 19.73 -4.39
N GLU A 196 21.63 19.06 -5.19
CA GLU A 196 22.84 19.62 -5.79
C GLU A 196 22.52 20.80 -6.72
N GLY A 197 21.54 20.65 -7.62
CA GLY A 197 21.08 21.72 -8.52
C GLY A 197 20.32 22.85 -7.80
N GLY A 198 19.81 22.60 -6.60
CA GLY A 198 18.99 23.52 -5.80
C GLY A 198 19.74 24.33 -4.74
N GLY A 199 21.08 24.28 -4.71
CA GLY A 199 21.90 25.04 -3.76
C GLY A 199 21.96 24.44 -2.35
N ALA A 200 21.60 23.16 -2.19
CA ALA A 200 21.72 22.42 -0.92
C ALA A 200 22.93 21.47 -0.89
N ALA A 201 23.86 21.59 -1.85
CA ALA A 201 25.02 20.72 -1.99
C ALA A 201 25.91 20.68 -0.73
N ASP A 202 26.16 21.82 -0.09
CA ASP A 202 27.00 21.89 1.10
C ASP A 202 26.39 21.13 2.29
N VAL A 203 25.07 21.25 2.48
CA VAL A 203 24.34 20.53 3.53
C VAL A 203 24.25 19.04 3.20
N LEU A 204 24.06 18.71 1.92
CA LEU A 204 24.06 17.33 1.43
C LEU A 204 25.37 16.62 1.79
N HIS A 205 26.50 17.14 1.32
CA HIS A 205 27.80 16.48 1.49
C HIS A 205 28.39 16.66 2.90
N GLY A 206 28.14 17.80 3.54
CA GLY A 206 28.68 18.10 4.87
C GLY A 206 27.97 17.39 6.02
N SER A 207 26.66 17.13 5.88
CA SER A 207 25.83 16.64 7.00
C SER A 207 24.99 15.41 6.64
N ILE A 208 24.27 15.44 5.52
CA ILE A 208 23.25 14.43 5.19
C ILE A 208 23.89 13.12 4.74
N GLU A 209 24.82 13.17 3.78
CA GLU A 209 25.49 11.99 3.23
C GLU A 209 26.30 11.22 4.31
N PRO A 210 27.15 11.86 5.15
CA PRO A 210 27.86 11.15 6.20
C PRO A 210 26.92 10.52 7.24
N ALA A 211 25.81 11.20 7.58
CA ALA A 211 24.85 10.68 8.53
C ALA A 211 24.03 9.52 7.96
N TRP A 212 23.68 9.58 6.67
CA TRP A 212 23.03 8.49 5.95
C TRP A 212 23.93 7.26 5.91
N ARG A 213 25.20 7.41 5.51
CA ARG A 213 26.18 6.31 5.46
C ARG A 213 26.30 5.60 6.79
N ARG A 214 26.48 6.35 7.89
CA ARG A 214 26.52 5.78 9.25
C ARG A 214 25.24 5.05 9.63
N ALA A 215 24.08 5.56 9.22
CA ALA A 215 22.81 4.92 9.50
C ALA A 215 22.65 3.60 8.72
N VAL A 216 23.05 3.56 7.44
CA VAL A 216 23.06 2.34 6.62
C VAL A 216 24.01 1.29 7.19
N GLU A 217 25.22 1.69 7.58
CA GLU A 217 26.21 0.79 8.20
C GLU A 217 25.70 0.21 9.52
N ALA A 218 25.16 1.06 10.41
CA ALA A 218 24.60 0.61 11.68
C ALA A 218 23.38 -0.32 11.50
N TRP A 219 22.53 -0.03 10.52
CA TRP A 219 21.42 -0.89 10.14
C TRP A 219 21.91 -2.24 9.64
N PHE A 220 22.86 -2.24 8.69
CA PHE A 220 23.43 -3.45 8.11
C PHE A 220 24.01 -4.36 9.19
N GLU A 221 24.86 -3.84 10.08
CA GLU A 221 25.44 -4.59 11.20
C GLU A 221 24.36 -5.15 12.14
N THR A 222 23.33 -4.36 12.45
CA THR A 222 22.22 -4.81 13.31
C THR A 222 21.43 -5.95 12.64
N THR A 223 21.15 -5.84 11.35
CA THR A 223 20.41 -6.87 10.61
C THR A 223 21.16 -8.18 10.47
N ARG A 224 22.51 -8.19 10.52
CA ARG A 224 23.28 -9.44 10.55
C ARG A 224 23.06 -10.25 11.83
N CYS A 225 22.73 -9.59 12.94
CA CYS A 225 22.39 -10.28 14.19
C CYS A 225 20.93 -10.76 14.23
N SER A 226 20.04 -10.12 13.47
CA SER A 226 18.60 -10.40 13.44
C SER A 226 18.07 -10.18 12.03
N VAL A 227 18.33 -11.18 11.17
CA VAL A 227 18.03 -11.09 9.73
C VAL A 227 16.52 -10.92 9.52
N PRO A 228 16.07 -9.90 8.75
CA PRO A 228 14.67 -9.74 8.43
C PRO A 228 14.18 -10.87 7.53
N ASP A 229 12.94 -11.27 7.71
CA ASP A 229 12.30 -12.24 6.82
C ASP A 229 12.04 -11.57 5.47
N CYS A 230 12.43 -12.24 4.39
CA CYS A 230 12.18 -11.82 3.02
C CYS A 230 11.94 -13.05 2.14
N ALA A 231 10.95 -12.97 1.25
CA ALA A 231 10.53 -14.10 0.40
C ALA A 231 11.39 -14.29 -0.86
N VAL A 232 12.60 -13.73 -0.91
CA VAL A 232 13.48 -13.79 -2.07
C VAL A 232 14.61 -14.81 -1.86
N GLU A 233 15.09 -15.43 -2.93
CA GLU A 233 16.08 -16.52 -2.89
C GLU A 233 17.52 -16.05 -2.58
N PHE A 234 17.74 -14.74 -2.43
CA PHE A 234 19.05 -14.14 -2.15
C PHE A 234 19.00 -13.29 -0.88
N ASP A 235 20.17 -12.91 -0.37
CA ASP A 235 20.24 -12.01 0.77
C ASP A 235 19.86 -10.58 0.36
N ALA A 236 18.60 -10.22 0.59
CA ALA A 236 18.06 -8.91 0.26
C ALA A 236 18.74 -7.78 1.04
N VAL A 237 19.27 -8.06 2.23
CA VAL A 237 19.99 -7.08 3.06
C VAL A 237 21.37 -6.80 2.48
N GLU A 238 22.14 -7.85 2.16
CA GLU A 238 23.44 -7.72 1.49
C GLU A 238 23.33 -7.06 0.12
N ALA A 239 22.22 -7.29 -0.58
CA ALA A 239 21.91 -6.64 -1.85
C ALA A 239 21.55 -5.15 -1.68
N LEU A 240 20.72 -4.81 -0.70
CA LEU A 240 20.17 -3.46 -0.54
C LEU A 240 21.12 -2.49 0.16
N ALA A 241 21.90 -2.94 1.15
CA ALA A 241 22.75 -2.05 1.94
C ALA A 241 23.80 -1.29 1.11
N PRO A 242 24.57 -1.93 0.20
CA PRO A 242 25.50 -1.22 -0.68
C PRO A 242 24.78 -0.21 -1.58
N ALA A 243 23.63 -0.59 -2.16
CA ALA A 243 22.84 0.30 -3.01
C ALA A 243 22.33 1.53 -2.26
N LEU A 244 21.89 1.38 -1.02
CA LEU A 244 21.50 2.51 -0.17
C LEU A 244 22.71 3.38 0.22
N GLY A 245 23.86 2.76 0.52
CA GLY A 245 25.10 3.46 0.87
C GLY A 245 25.60 4.35 -0.27
N ALA A 246 25.58 3.82 -1.50
CA ALA A 246 26.02 4.52 -2.70
C ALA A 246 24.99 5.54 -3.24
N ALA A 247 23.73 5.49 -2.82
CA ALA A 247 22.65 6.27 -3.43
C ALA A 247 22.81 7.80 -3.34
N LEU A 248 23.59 8.30 -2.38
CA LEU A 248 23.89 9.73 -2.25
C LEU A 248 25.25 10.11 -2.85
N GLU A 249 26.03 9.12 -3.33
CA GLU A 249 27.35 9.33 -3.88
C GLU A 249 27.24 9.69 -5.38
N ARG A 250 28.07 10.64 -5.83
CA ARG A 250 28.13 11.07 -7.24
C ARG A 250 28.74 10.04 -8.20
N VAL A 251 29.17 8.90 -7.69
CA VAL A 251 29.80 7.86 -8.51
C VAL A 251 28.69 7.13 -9.24
N ALA A 252 28.64 7.31 -10.56
CA ALA A 252 27.76 6.57 -11.45
C ALA A 252 28.16 5.09 -11.44
N ASP A 253 27.79 4.38 -10.38
CA ASP A 253 28.18 3.00 -10.22
C ASP A 253 27.18 2.11 -10.97
N THR A 254 27.63 1.60 -12.12
CA THR A 254 26.88 0.69 -12.99
C THR A 254 26.38 -0.56 -12.26
N GLU A 255 26.98 -0.92 -11.11
CA GLU A 255 26.55 -2.04 -10.28
C GLU A 255 25.24 -1.77 -9.52
N SER A 256 25.00 -0.55 -9.04
CA SER A 256 23.73 -0.17 -8.39
C SER A 256 22.55 -0.21 -9.37
N ALA A 257 22.80 0.09 -10.65
CA ALA A 257 21.79 0.02 -11.71
C ALA A 257 21.40 -1.42 -12.07
N ALA A 258 22.31 -2.39 -11.92
CA ALA A 258 22.05 -3.81 -12.18
C ALA A 258 21.30 -4.54 -11.04
N LEU A 259 21.30 -3.94 -9.85
CA LEU A 259 20.73 -4.51 -8.62
C LEU A 259 19.21 -4.26 -8.51
N LEU A 260 18.74 -3.11 -9.03
CA LEU A 260 17.32 -2.73 -9.07
C LEU A 260 16.45 -3.74 -9.87
N PRO A 261 16.86 -4.21 -11.07
CA PRO A 261 16.14 -5.28 -11.76
C PRO A 261 16.10 -6.60 -10.99
N ARG A 262 17.13 -6.93 -10.20
CA ARG A 262 17.21 -8.20 -9.45
C ARG A 262 16.30 -8.18 -8.22
N LEU A 263 16.27 -7.05 -7.50
CA LEU A 263 15.31 -6.81 -6.41
C LEU A 263 13.88 -6.66 -6.92
N ALA A 264 13.68 -6.08 -8.10
CA ALA A 264 12.36 -5.96 -8.73
C ALA A 264 11.84 -7.31 -9.28
N CYS A 265 12.67 -8.10 -9.98
CA CYS A 265 12.26 -9.42 -10.51
C CYS A 265 11.88 -10.41 -9.42
N ALA A 266 12.49 -10.34 -8.23
CA ALA A 266 12.10 -11.20 -7.12
C ALA A 266 10.73 -10.83 -6.52
N ALA A 267 10.26 -9.60 -6.74
CA ALA A 267 8.86 -9.20 -6.50
C ALA A 267 7.87 -9.77 -7.51
N ASP A 268 8.35 -10.25 -8.65
CA ASP A 268 7.53 -10.78 -9.73
C ASP A 268 7.44 -12.33 -9.71
N HIS A 269 8.12 -13.03 -8.80
CA HIS A 269 8.37 -14.47 -8.92
C HIS A 269 7.34 -15.45 -8.31
N GLU A 270 6.31 -15.02 -7.58
CA GLU A 270 5.19 -15.93 -7.22
C GLU A 270 4.08 -15.96 -8.29
N SER A 271 4.48 -16.39 -9.49
CA SER A 271 3.59 -16.69 -10.62
C SER A 271 2.92 -18.07 -10.47
N ALA A 272 2.09 -18.30 -9.45
CA ALA A 272 1.18 -19.46 -9.45
C ALA A 272 0.08 -19.40 -8.36
N ARG A 273 -0.63 -18.29 -8.16
CA ARG A 273 -1.90 -18.32 -7.39
C ARG A 273 -2.85 -17.22 -7.87
N HIS A 274 -3.88 -17.67 -8.57
CA HIS A 274 -4.95 -16.91 -9.21
C HIS A 274 -5.39 -15.66 -8.41
N LEU A 275 -5.14 -14.49 -8.99
CA LEU A 275 -5.70 -13.21 -8.56
C LEU A 275 -6.52 -12.62 -9.71
N LEU A 276 -7.71 -13.21 -9.82
CA LEU A 276 -9.00 -12.77 -10.39
C LEU A 276 -9.70 -14.02 -10.94
N GLY A 277 -10.72 -14.45 -10.21
CA GLY A 277 -11.59 -15.54 -10.60
C GLY A 277 -12.38 -15.17 -11.85
N HIS A 278 -11.95 -15.69 -12.99
CA HIS A 278 -12.87 -16.15 -14.02
C HIS A 278 -12.19 -17.28 -14.78
N ARG A 279 -12.79 -18.48 -14.79
CA ARG A 279 -12.56 -19.40 -15.91
C ARG A 279 -13.03 -18.65 -17.15
N SER A 280 -12.17 -18.51 -18.16
CA SER A 280 -12.58 -18.12 -19.49
C SER A 280 -13.57 -19.18 -19.99
N GLY A 281 -14.86 -18.98 -19.75
CA GLY A 281 -15.89 -19.53 -20.60
C GLY A 281 -15.66 -18.91 -21.97
N GLU A 282 -15.16 -19.74 -22.89
CA GLU A 282 -15.14 -19.55 -24.34
C GLU A 282 -15.56 -18.16 -24.83
N CYS A 283 -14.57 -17.26 -24.97
CA CYS A 283 -14.73 -16.15 -25.89
C CYS A 283 -14.63 -16.74 -27.30
N ARG A 284 -15.73 -17.32 -27.79
CA ARG A 284 -15.89 -17.58 -29.23
C ARG A 284 -15.85 -16.21 -29.91
N LEU A 285 -14.79 -15.99 -30.69
CA LEU A 285 -14.79 -15.01 -31.78
C LEU A 285 -15.99 -15.34 -32.67
N GLN A 286 -17.07 -14.57 -32.53
CA GLN A 286 -18.09 -14.50 -33.57
C GLN A 286 -17.52 -13.65 -34.69
N ASP A 287 -16.89 -14.32 -35.64
CA ASP A 287 -16.79 -13.85 -37.02
C ASP A 287 -18.21 -13.77 -37.59
N THR A 288 -18.62 -12.56 -37.95
CA THR A 288 -19.84 -12.34 -38.72
C THR A 288 -19.59 -12.74 -40.18
N ALA A 289 -19.98 -13.96 -40.57
CA ALA A 289 -20.43 -14.24 -41.94
C ALA A 289 -21.26 -15.53 -42.07
N ARG A 290 -22.56 -15.34 -42.36
CA ARG A 290 -23.49 -16.21 -43.13
C ARG A 290 -23.89 -17.61 -42.62
N GLY A 291 -25.18 -17.70 -42.24
CA GLY A 291 -26.15 -18.64 -42.82
C GLY A 291 -26.45 -19.94 -42.06
N GLY A 292 -27.73 -20.16 -41.74
CA GLY A 292 -28.28 -21.47 -41.38
C GLY A 292 -29.21 -21.45 -40.16
N GLU A 293 -30.50 -21.69 -40.39
CA GLU A 293 -31.55 -21.93 -39.40
C GLU A 293 -31.29 -23.19 -38.55
N GLU A 294 -31.66 -23.17 -37.26
CA GLU A 294 -32.43 -24.22 -36.55
C GLU A 294 -32.72 -23.83 -35.08
N ASP A 295 -33.77 -24.46 -34.53
CA ASP A 295 -34.67 -24.09 -33.43
C ASP A 295 -34.13 -23.99 -31.96
N MET A 296 -34.66 -22.98 -31.24
CA MET A 296 -35.21 -22.88 -29.85
C MET A 296 -34.68 -23.80 -28.68
N PRO A 297 -34.54 -23.30 -27.42
CA PRO A 297 -35.68 -22.73 -26.70
C PRO A 297 -35.44 -21.45 -25.87
N ALA A 298 -36.56 -20.79 -25.59
CA ALA A 298 -36.70 -19.66 -24.70
C ALA A 298 -36.19 -19.96 -23.27
N ILE A 299 -35.37 -19.06 -22.75
CA ILE A 299 -35.17 -18.91 -21.31
C ILE A 299 -35.70 -17.53 -20.93
N SER A 300 -36.73 -17.56 -20.09
CA SER A 300 -37.38 -16.40 -19.50
C SER A 300 -36.39 -15.50 -18.76
N LEU A 301 -36.49 -14.20 -19.02
CA LEU A 301 -35.91 -13.14 -18.20
C LEU A 301 -36.45 -13.20 -16.76
N PRO A 302 -35.63 -12.94 -15.72
CA PRO A 302 -36.14 -12.27 -14.54
C PRO A 302 -36.16 -10.74 -14.78
N PRO A 303 -37.16 -10.04 -14.23
CA PRO A 303 -37.32 -8.59 -14.35
C PRO A 303 -36.49 -7.84 -13.29
N ALA A 304 -36.13 -6.59 -13.63
CA ALA A 304 -35.76 -5.48 -12.73
C ALA A 304 -34.75 -5.75 -11.59
N GLY A 305 -33.51 -5.28 -11.78
CA GLY A 305 -32.62 -4.93 -10.67
C GLY A 305 -31.15 -5.34 -10.79
N ASP A 306 -30.53 -5.34 -11.97
CA ASP A 306 -29.07 -5.45 -12.10
C ASP A 306 -28.40 -4.10 -11.80
N GLU A 307 -28.31 -3.75 -10.51
CA GLU A 307 -27.39 -2.70 -10.10
C GLU A 307 -25.96 -3.28 -10.00
N PRO A 308 -24.95 -2.65 -10.61
CA PRO A 308 -23.58 -3.14 -10.59
C PRO A 308 -23.02 -3.06 -9.17
N ALA A 309 -22.55 -4.19 -8.65
CA ALA A 309 -22.07 -4.31 -7.28
C ALA A 309 -20.56 -4.06 -7.12
N ALA A 310 -19.82 -3.86 -8.20
CA ALA A 310 -18.52 -3.22 -8.13
C ALA A 310 -18.25 -2.40 -9.39
N VAL A 311 -17.54 -1.30 -9.22
CA VAL A 311 -17.15 -0.40 -10.30
C VAL A 311 -15.64 -0.23 -10.25
N VAL A 312 -14.97 -0.70 -11.29
CA VAL A 312 -13.54 -0.45 -11.49
C VAL A 312 -13.41 0.85 -12.28
N VAL A 313 -12.85 1.87 -11.66
CA VAL A 313 -12.46 3.11 -12.33
C VAL A 313 -11.08 2.90 -12.95
N ARG A 314 -11.03 2.73 -14.26
CA ARG A 314 -9.79 2.66 -15.02
C ARG A 314 -9.42 4.06 -15.46
N VAL A 315 -8.14 4.39 -15.45
CA VAL A 315 -7.62 5.61 -16.10
C VAL A 315 -6.87 5.12 -17.33
N ASP A 316 -7.19 5.56 -18.55
CA ASP A 316 -6.42 5.17 -19.74
C ASP A 316 -5.06 5.88 -19.77
N GLU A 317 -4.18 5.48 -20.70
CA GLU A 317 -2.84 6.08 -20.87
C GLU A 317 -2.89 7.59 -21.20
N GLY A 318 -4.05 8.10 -21.60
CA GLY A 318 -4.31 9.52 -21.84
C GLY A 318 -4.96 10.25 -20.65
N GLY A 319 -5.07 9.62 -19.48
CA GLY A 319 -5.67 10.20 -18.28
C GLY A 319 -7.21 10.19 -18.26
N ARG A 320 -7.88 9.53 -19.22
CA ARG A 320 -9.35 9.46 -19.26
C ARG A 320 -9.87 8.33 -18.39
N THR A 321 -10.84 8.64 -17.55
CA THR A 321 -11.47 7.63 -16.68
C THR A 321 -12.51 6.80 -17.45
N CYS A 322 -12.37 5.48 -17.49
CA CYS A 322 -13.41 4.56 -17.94
C CYS A 322 -13.90 3.67 -16.79
N LEU A 323 -15.23 3.52 -16.67
CA LEU A 323 -15.87 2.73 -15.62
C LEU A 323 -16.18 1.34 -16.15
N GLU A 324 -15.72 0.31 -15.45
CA GLU A 324 -16.06 -1.07 -15.74
C GLU A 324 -16.94 -1.63 -14.63
N HIS A 325 -18.14 -2.04 -15.01
CA HIS A 325 -19.13 -2.60 -14.11
C HIS A 325 -18.89 -4.09 -13.96
N LEU A 326 -18.64 -4.53 -12.73
CA LEU A 326 -18.56 -5.94 -12.40
C LEU A 326 -19.94 -6.41 -11.91
N SER A 327 -20.49 -7.41 -12.59
CA SER A 327 -21.72 -8.08 -12.18
C SER A 327 -21.48 -8.86 -10.89
N SER A 328 -22.37 -8.72 -9.92
CA SER A 328 -22.42 -9.61 -8.75
C SER A 328 -23.87 -9.96 -8.41
N VAL A 329 -24.03 -10.89 -7.47
CA VAL A 329 -25.33 -11.33 -6.94
C VAL A 329 -26.06 -10.15 -6.30
N THR A 330 -27.37 -10.06 -6.55
CA THR A 330 -28.27 -9.02 -6.05
C THR A 330 -28.15 -8.89 -4.52
N GLY A 331 -27.82 -7.69 -4.03
CA GLY A 331 -27.73 -7.38 -2.59
C GLY A 331 -26.31 -7.34 -1.99
N ALA A 332 -25.26 -7.54 -2.79
CA ALA A 332 -23.88 -7.34 -2.34
C ALA A 332 -23.52 -5.83 -2.22
N PRO A 333 -22.68 -5.44 -1.24
CA PRO A 333 -22.24 -4.05 -1.09
C PRO A 333 -21.38 -3.59 -2.28
N ALA A 334 -21.64 -2.38 -2.77
CA ALA A 334 -20.88 -1.80 -3.88
C ALA A 334 -19.41 -1.52 -3.50
N VAL A 335 -18.45 -2.04 -4.28
CA VAL A 335 -17.00 -1.75 -4.12
C VAL A 335 -16.51 -0.89 -5.29
N ILE A 336 -15.90 0.26 -4.99
CA ILE A 336 -15.22 1.09 -5.99
C ILE A 336 -13.72 0.86 -5.87
N THR A 337 -13.08 0.50 -6.99
CA THR A 337 -11.63 0.33 -7.07
C THR A 337 -11.03 1.15 -8.20
N ILE A 338 -9.76 1.54 -8.09
CA ILE A 338 -9.04 2.29 -9.13
C ILE A 338 -8.03 1.36 -9.79
N ASP A 339 -8.19 1.10 -11.10
CA ASP A 339 -7.24 0.34 -11.92
C ASP A 339 -6.04 1.22 -12.27
N ARG A 340 -4.84 0.70 -12.01
CA ARG A 340 -3.58 1.33 -12.42
C ARG A 340 -3.05 0.62 -13.67
N PRO A 341 -3.08 1.28 -14.85
CA PRO A 341 -2.60 0.69 -16.11
C PRO A 341 -1.14 0.25 -16.02
N GLU A 342 -0.37 0.98 -15.23
CA GLU A 342 1.08 0.82 -15.01
C GLU A 342 1.40 -0.44 -14.19
N ALA A 343 0.39 -1.04 -13.55
CA ALA A 343 0.48 -2.25 -12.75
C ALA A 343 -0.24 -3.45 -13.41
N ARG A 344 -0.50 -3.38 -14.72
CA ARG A 344 -1.08 -4.50 -15.47
C ARG A 344 -0.12 -5.68 -15.51
N TRP A 345 -0.59 -6.82 -15.04
CA TRP A 345 0.21 -8.04 -15.02
C TRP A 345 0.31 -8.61 -16.44
N THR A 346 1.50 -9.01 -16.87
CA THR A 346 1.76 -9.57 -18.21
C THR A 346 1.03 -10.89 -18.45
N ALA A 347 0.59 -11.57 -17.39
CA ALA A 347 -0.22 -12.79 -17.42
C ALA A 347 -1.75 -12.55 -17.40
N GLY A 348 -2.22 -11.30 -17.51
CA GLY A 348 -3.66 -10.99 -17.65
C GLY A 348 -4.44 -10.71 -16.36
N GLY A 349 -3.77 -10.40 -15.25
CA GLY A 349 -4.39 -9.92 -14.00
C GLY A 349 -4.43 -8.39 -13.88
N ARG A 350 -5.42 -7.87 -13.15
CA ARG A 350 -5.57 -6.43 -12.87
C ARG A 350 -5.25 -6.14 -11.40
N VAL A 351 -4.40 -5.16 -11.16
CA VAL A 351 -4.14 -4.59 -9.83
C VAL A 351 -5.08 -3.41 -9.63
N VAL A 352 -5.88 -3.49 -8.57
CA VAL A 352 -6.90 -2.49 -8.24
C VAL A 352 -6.67 -2.00 -6.82
N ASP A 353 -6.42 -0.70 -6.65
CA ASP A 353 -6.38 -0.06 -5.33
C ASP A 353 -7.81 0.15 -4.83
N ALA A 354 -8.03 -0.01 -3.53
CA ALA A 354 -9.24 0.51 -2.89
C ALA A 354 -9.20 2.04 -2.94
N ALA A 355 -10.24 2.66 -3.50
CA ALA A 355 -10.36 4.11 -3.67
C ALA A 355 -10.50 4.88 -2.34
#